data_AF-A0A420CDU2-F1
#
_entry.id   AF-A0A420CDU2-F1
#
_cell.length_a   1.000
_cell.length_b   1.000
_cell.length_c   1.000
_cell.angle_alpha   90.00
_cell.angle_beta   90.00
_cell.angle_gamma   90.00
#
_symmetry.space_group_name_H-M   'P 1'
#
loop_
_entity.id
_entity.type
_entity.pdbx_description
1 polymer ?
#
loop_
_entity_poly.entity_id
_entity_poly.type
_entity_poly.pdbx_seq_one_letter_code
_entity_poly.pdbx_strand_id
1 'polypeptide(L)'
;MKKLSILAMAVCSTTAFAQKVSDYKYVAVPEKFETFREDYGLKKFFTKAMIGKKYIILPTIKDNWPAEAKSNFCNVVSADILNDKSLFKNKLIVQFKDCNNTMILESKGGSKIKEFEEGLQDALKEALIKIPVSNPIALLPASNNSTQHTSPDSVASAASTTTPEASNYSNGKLDLQKIQIDPSQFILAKSGSSVPFAVFKATSKNSVFLVKMADGNTTIGYFENGNIVIDIPQTDGRYSKEVFTAK
;
A
#
# COMPACT_ATOMS: atom_id res chain seq x y z
N MET A 1 -51.09 -20.22 -19.15
CA MET A 1 -50.47 -19.03 -18.51
C MET A 1 -48.98 -19.34 -18.38
N LYS A 2 -48.11 -19.06 -19.36
CA LYS A 2 -47.55 -17.77 -19.80
C LYS A 2 -47.08 -16.91 -18.61
N LYS A 3 -45.75 -16.67 -18.60
CA LYS A 3 -44.97 -15.69 -17.82
C LYS A 3 -44.38 -16.18 -16.48
N LEU A 4 -43.22 -16.82 -16.56
CA LEU A 4 -42.09 -16.47 -15.68
C LEU A 4 -40.77 -16.74 -16.41
N SER A 5 -40.64 -16.13 -17.59
CA SER A 5 -39.35 -15.85 -18.20
C SER A 5 -38.91 -14.48 -17.73
N ILE A 6 -37.60 -14.32 -17.54
CA ILE A 6 -36.87 -13.08 -17.20
C ILE A 6 -36.70 -12.86 -15.69
N LEU A 7 -35.76 -13.59 -15.09
CA LEU A 7 -34.84 -12.98 -14.12
C LEU A 7 -33.46 -12.98 -14.76
N ALA A 8 -33.19 -11.91 -15.50
CA ALA A 8 -31.89 -11.59 -16.04
C ALA A 8 -30.94 -11.37 -14.84
N MET A 9 -30.11 -12.37 -14.57
CA MET A 9 -29.02 -12.25 -13.61
C MET A 9 -27.98 -11.33 -14.24
N ALA A 10 -28.10 -10.04 -13.90
CA ALA A 10 -27.13 -9.01 -14.25
C ALA A 10 -25.78 -9.39 -13.63
N VAL A 11 -24.92 -10.01 -14.43
CA VAL A 11 -23.49 -10.13 -14.13
C VAL A 11 -22.92 -8.72 -14.20
N CYS A 12 -22.86 -8.07 -13.04
CA CYS A 12 -22.12 -6.84 -12.87
C CYS A 12 -20.65 -7.20 -12.98
N SER A 13 -20.09 -7.11 -14.19
CA SER A 13 -18.66 -7.23 -14.43
C SER A 13 -17.96 -6.04 -13.78
N THR A 14 -17.67 -6.13 -12.49
CA THR A 14 -16.70 -5.25 -11.86
C THR A 14 -15.35 -5.60 -12.48
N THR A 15 -14.93 -4.81 -13.47
CA THR A 15 -13.56 -4.87 -13.97
C THR A 15 -12.66 -4.37 -12.85
N ALA A 16 -12.22 -5.27 -11.99
CA ALA A 16 -11.09 -5.01 -11.12
C ALA A 16 -9.91 -4.69 -12.05
N PHE A 17 -9.42 -3.44 -12.01
CA PHE A 17 -8.17 -3.08 -12.65
C PHE A 17 -7.08 -3.90 -11.97
N ALA A 18 -6.74 -5.05 -12.54
CA ALA A 18 -5.63 -5.86 -12.09
C ALA A 18 -4.35 -5.05 -12.33
N GLN A 19 -3.67 -4.67 -11.25
CA GLN A 19 -2.38 -3.99 -11.31
C GLN A 19 -1.37 -4.89 -12.03
N LYS A 20 -0.70 -4.36 -13.05
CA LYS A 20 0.31 -5.13 -13.79
C LYS A 20 1.69 -4.78 -13.27
N VAL A 21 2.57 -5.77 -13.15
CA VAL A 21 3.97 -5.55 -12.73
C VAL A 21 4.71 -4.58 -13.66
N SER A 22 4.35 -4.54 -14.95
CA SER A 22 4.92 -3.59 -15.93
C SER A 22 4.70 -2.12 -15.56
N ASP A 23 3.67 -1.81 -14.78
CA ASP A 23 3.28 -0.43 -14.49
C ASP A 23 4.19 0.20 -13.42
N TYR A 24 5.03 -0.62 -12.77
CA TYR A 24 5.94 -0.20 -11.71
C TYR A 24 7.32 0.18 -12.27
N LYS A 25 7.84 1.31 -11.80
CA LYS A 25 9.20 1.80 -12.10
C LYS A 25 10.25 1.14 -11.22
N TYR A 26 9.89 0.91 -9.96
CA TYR A 26 10.81 0.41 -8.94
C TYR A 26 10.44 -1.00 -8.50
N VAL A 27 11.45 -1.84 -8.27
CA VAL A 27 11.29 -3.16 -7.65
C VAL A 27 12.12 -3.22 -6.37
N ALA A 28 11.46 -3.48 -5.25
CA ALA A 28 12.12 -3.75 -3.97
C ALA A 28 12.53 -5.22 -3.91
N VAL A 29 13.81 -5.49 -3.68
CA VAL A 29 14.38 -6.84 -3.61
C VAL A 29 14.90 -7.09 -2.19
N PRO A 30 14.60 -8.24 -1.56
CA PRO A 30 15.11 -8.57 -0.23
C PRO A 30 16.62 -8.83 -0.27
N GLU A 31 17.25 -8.70 0.89
CA GLU A 31 18.68 -8.98 0.99
C GLU A 31 19.00 -10.47 0.85
N LYS A 32 18.08 -11.32 1.29
CA LYS A 32 18.13 -12.79 1.26
C LYS A 32 16.76 -13.35 0.88
N PHE A 33 16.74 -14.50 0.22
CA PHE A 33 15.52 -15.24 -0.09
C PHE A 33 15.34 -16.36 0.95
N GLU A 34 14.42 -16.16 1.89
CA GLU A 34 14.29 -16.96 3.13
C GLU A 34 14.05 -18.47 2.91
N THR A 35 13.55 -18.86 1.74
CA THR A 35 13.24 -20.26 1.43
C THR A 35 14.44 -21.06 0.91
N PHE A 36 15.58 -20.40 0.67
CA PHE A 36 16.82 -21.02 0.24
C PHE A 36 17.84 -21.05 1.38
N ARG A 37 18.67 -22.08 1.42
CA ARG A 37 19.76 -22.19 2.40
C ARG A 37 20.89 -21.21 2.10
N GLU A 38 21.10 -20.94 0.83
CA GLU A 38 22.14 -20.06 0.28
C GLU A 38 21.54 -19.26 -0.89
N ASP A 39 22.20 -18.18 -1.34
CA ASP A 39 21.68 -17.36 -2.45
C ASP A 39 21.75 -18.08 -3.81
N TYR A 40 22.71 -19.01 -3.99
CA TYR A 40 22.94 -19.71 -5.27
C TYR A 40 23.07 -18.76 -6.49
N GLY A 41 23.53 -17.52 -6.25
CA GLY A 41 23.64 -16.47 -7.26
C GLY A 41 22.30 -15.87 -7.73
N LEU A 42 21.18 -16.26 -7.11
CA LEU A 42 19.82 -15.84 -7.49
C LEU A 42 19.65 -14.32 -7.41
N LYS A 43 20.10 -13.67 -6.32
CA LYS A 43 19.94 -12.22 -6.16
C LYS A 43 20.68 -11.46 -7.25
N LYS A 44 21.93 -11.83 -7.53
CA LYS A 44 22.76 -11.20 -8.57
C LYS A 44 22.12 -11.38 -9.95
N PHE A 45 21.66 -12.59 -10.25
CA PHE A 45 21.01 -12.91 -11.52
C PHE A 45 19.68 -12.16 -11.69
N PHE A 46 18.82 -12.20 -10.67
CA PHE A 46 17.52 -11.52 -10.66
C PHE A 46 17.66 -10.01 -10.82
N THR A 47 18.56 -9.39 -10.05
CA THR A 47 18.86 -7.95 -10.11
C THR A 47 19.28 -7.54 -11.52
N LYS A 48 20.21 -8.29 -12.12
CA LYS A 48 20.66 -8.05 -13.50
C LYS A 48 19.52 -8.17 -14.51
N ALA A 49 18.66 -9.17 -14.35
CA ALA A 49 17.51 -9.38 -15.24
C ALA A 49 16.47 -8.25 -15.11
N MET A 50 16.18 -7.80 -13.90
CA MET A 50 15.25 -6.68 -13.64
C MET A 50 15.77 -5.36 -14.22
N ILE A 51 17.07 -5.07 -14.06
CA ILE A 51 17.72 -3.91 -14.70
C ILE A 51 17.61 -4.01 -16.23
N GLY A 52 17.86 -5.19 -16.81
CA GLY A 52 17.68 -5.42 -18.25
C GLY A 52 16.23 -5.22 -18.72
N LYS A 53 15.26 -5.42 -17.83
CA LYS A 53 13.83 -5.13 -18.04
C LYS A 53 13.42 -3.70 -17.64
N LYS A 54 14.38 -2.79 -17.47
CA LYS A 54 14.19 -1.36 -17.15
C LYS A 54 13.62 -1.03 -15.76
N TYR A 55 13.61 -1.97 -14.83
CA TYR A 55 13.24 -1.68 -13.44
C TYR A 55 14.42 -1.05 -12.67
N ILE A 56 14.12 -0.17 -11.73
CA ILE A 56 15.09 0.36 -10.77
C ILE A 56 15.02 -0.46 -9.48
N ILE A 57 16.16 -1.03 -9.07
CA ILE A 57 16.24 -1.89 -7.89
C ILE A 57 16.33 -1.03 -6.63
N LEU A 58 15.46 -1.31 -5.66
CA LEU A 58 15.49 -0.71 -4.34
C LEU A 58 15.74 -1.78 -3.27
N PRO A 59 16.40 -1.43 -2.15
CA PRO A 59 16.45 -2.31 -0.99
C PRO A 59 15.07 -2.44 -0.36
N THR A 60 14.85 -3.43 0.50
CA THR A 60 13.58 -3.52 1.26
C THR A 60 13.46 -2.41 2.31
N ILE A 61 14.58 -1.87 2.79
CA ILE A 61 14.63 -0.78 3.76
C ILE A 61 14.21 0.54 3.07
N LYS A 62 12.99 0.99 3.38
CA LYS A 62 12.36 2.17 2.76
C LYS A 62 13.12 3.48 3.02
N ASP A 63 13.87 3.57 4.11
CA ASP A 63 14.67 4.77 4.43
C ASP A 63 15.78 5.02 3.42
N ASN A 64 16.19 4.01 2.66
CA ASN A 64 17.20 4.13 1.61
C ASN A 64 16.60 4.42 0.23
N TRP A 65 15.27 4.59 0.14
CA TRP A 65 14.60 4.86 -1.14
C TRP A 65 14.78 6.31 -1.61
N PRO A 66 14.77 6.55 -2.93
CA PRO A 66 14.75 7.90 -3.48
C PRO A 66 13.45 8.63 -3.06
N ALA A 67 13.50 9.96 -3.03
CA ALA A 67 12.38 10.80 -2.60
C ALA A 67 11.08 10.50 -3.38
N GLU A 68 11.18 10.24 -4.69
CA GLU A 68 10.05 9.86 -5.54
C GLU A 68 9.36 8.58 -5.05
N ALA A 69 10.12 7.51 -4.79
CA ALA A 69 9.60 6.24 -4.27
C ALA A 69 9.08 6.36 -2.82
N LYS A 70 9.64 7.27 -2.00
CA LYS A 70 9.15 7.57 -0.65
C LYS A 70 7.84 8.35 -0.68
N SER A 71 7.70 9.28 -1.62
CA SER A 71 6.49 10.09 -1.78
C SER A 71 5.30 9.27 -2.26
N ASN A 72 5.55 8.21 -3.04
CA ASN A 72 4.55 7.26 -3.47
C ASN A 72 5.10 5.82 -3.43
N PHE A 73 4.86 5.15 -2.31
CA PHE A 73 5.31 3.78 -2.06
C PHE A 73 4.62 2.76 -2.97
N CYS A 74 3.45 3.08 -3.53
CA CYS A 74 2.75 2.25 -4.50
C CYS A 74 3.35 2.30 -5.90
N ASN A 75 4.35 3.15 -6.14
CA ASN A 75 5.18 3.08 -7.34
C ASN A 75 6.29 2.01 -7.24
N VAL A 76 6.38 1.32 -6.10
CA VAL A 76 7.35 0.25 -5.84
C VAL A 76 6.62 -1.09 -5.72
N VAL A 77 7.02 -2.05 -6.55
CA VAL A 77 6.58 -3.44 -6.43
C VAL A 77 7.58 -4.22 -5.59
N SER A 78 7.11 -5.05 -4.67
CA SER A 78 7.98 -5.94 -3.89
C SER A 78 8.17 -7.24 -4.63
N ALA A 79 9.41 -7.67 -4.87
CA ALA A 79 9.72 -8.94 -5.50
C ALA A 79 10.33 -9.91 -4.49
N ASP A 80 10.02 -11.19 -4.63
CA ASP A 80 10.60 -12.25 -3.82
C ASP A 80 10.71 -13.55 -4.64
N ILE A 81 11.63 -14.43 -4.24
CA ILE A 81 11.89 -15.70 -4.90
C ILE A 81 11.74 -16.81 -3.86
N LEU A 82 10.84 -17.75 -4.14
CA LEU A 82 10.52 -18.86 -3.27
C LEU A 82 11.01 -20.18 -3.89
N ASN A 83 11.59 -21.05 -3.08
CA ASN A 83 11.90 -22.41 -3.46
C ASN A 83 10.61 -23.24 -3.58
N ASP A 84 10.35 -23.77 -4.78
CA ASP A 84 9.22 -24.68 -5.03
C ASP A 84 9.72 -26.11 -4.86
N LYS A 85 9.41 -26.72 -3.71
CA LYS A 85 9.98 -28.03 -3.32
C LYS A 85 9.69 -29.08 -4.39
N SER A 86 10.73 -29.79 -4.80
CA SER A 86 10.64 -30.85 -5.81
C SER A 86 11.76 -31.88 -5.61
N LEU A 87 11.45 -33.17 -5.73
CA LEU A 87 12.38 -34.27 -5.41
C LEU A 87 13.45 -34.51 -6.48
N PHE A 88 13.16 -34.18 -7.74
CA PHE A 88 13.98 -34.60 -8.89
C PHE A 88 14.46 -33.44 -9.77
N LYS A 89 14.06 -32.21 -9.44
CA LYS A 89 14.28 -31.02 -10.26
C LYS A 89 14.35 -29.80 -9.36
N ASN A 90 15.19 -28.84 -9.73
CA ASN A 90 15.22 -27.53 -9.12
C ASN A 90 14.01 -26.72 -9.61
N LYS A 91 13.23 -26.14 -8.70
CA LYS A 91 12.10 -25.28 -9.05
C LYS A 91 12.03 -24.09 -8.12
N LEU A 92 11.49 -23.00 -8.64
CA LEU A 92 11.27 -21.78 -7.87
C LEU A 92 10.06 -21.01 -8.39
N ILE A 93 9.60 -20.08 -7.57
CA ILE A 93 8.51 -19.16 -7.84
C ILE A 93 9.03 -17.74 -7.66
N VAL A 94 8.91 -16.92 -8.68
CA VAL A 94 9.11 -15.47 -8.57
C VAL A 94 7.73 -14.84 -8.31
N GLN A 95 7.62 -14.08 -7.22
CA GLN A 95 6.39 -13.40 -6.84
C GLN A 95 6.60 -11.89 -6.81
N PHE A 96 5.59 -11.16 -7.25
CA PHE A 96 5.51 -9.71 -7.15
C PHE A 96 4.27 -9.32 -6.34
N LYS A 97 4.45 -8.43 -5.39
CA LYS A 97 3.39 -7.88 -4.55
C LYS A 97 3.33 -6.37 -4.68
N ASP A 98 2.12 -5.84 -4.72
CA ASP A 98 1.89 -4.39 -4.66
C ASP A 98 2.22 -3.83 -3.27
N CYS A 99 2.02 -2.52 -3.11
CA CYS A 99 2.18 -1.85 -1.82
C CYS A 99 1.24 -2.34 -0.71
N ASN A 100 0.14 -3.00 -1.07
CA ASN A 100 -0.83 -3.58 -0.15
C ASN A 100 -0.53 -5.04 0.17
N ASN A 101 0.63 -5.56 -0.24
CA ASN A 101 1.04 -6.96 -0.14
C ASN A 101 0.15 -7.94 -0.94
N THR A 102 -0.63 -7.43 -1.89
CA THR A 102 -1.45 -8.23 -2.80
C THR A 102 -0.55 -8.81 -3.88
N MET A 103 -0.63 -10.12 -4.10
CA MET A 103 0.10 -10.77 -5.18
C MET A 103 -0.47 -10.33 -6.53
N ILE A 104 0.36 -9.68 -7.34
CA ILE A 104 -0.02 -9.16 -8.66
C ILE A 104 0.59 -9.98 -9.82
N LEU A 105 1.65 -10.74 -9.55
CA LEU A 105 2.21 -11.69 -10.49
C LEU A 105 2.90 -12.83 -9.74
N GLU A 106 2.66 -14.05 -10.20
CA GLU A 106 3.40 -15.24 -9.81
C GLU A 106 3.93 -15.92 -11.08
N SER A 107 5.21 -16.27 -11.09
CA SER A 107 5.83 -17.00 -12.20
C SER A 107 6.68 -18.14 -11.69
N LYS A 108 6.35 -19.35 -12.13
CA LYS A 108 7.11 -20.57 -11.81
C LYS A 108 8.10 -20.89 -12.91
N GLY A 109 9.26 -21.40 -12.51
CA GLY A 109 10.28 -21.95 -13.40
C GLY A 109 10.92 -23.19 -12.78
N GLY A 110 11.48 -24.06 -13.62
CA GLY A 110 12.12 -25.29 -13.19
C GLY A 110 13.21 -25.77 -14.13
N SER A 111 14.24 -26.40 -13.56
CA SER A 111 15.35 -26.96 -14.32
C SER A 111 15.51 -28.46 -14.06
N LYS A 112 16.00 -29.16 -15.09
CA LYS A 112 16.41 -30.57 -14.99
C LYS A 112 17.87 -30.72 -14.53
N ILE A 113 18.64 -29.63 -14.51
CA ILE A 113 20.01 -29.61 -13.99
C ILE A 113 19.92 -29.86 -12.48
N LYS A 114 20.74 -30.79 -11.97
CA LYS A 114 20.66 -31.25 -10.57
C LYS A 114 21.48 -30.35 -9.65
N GLU A 115 22.58 -29.81 -10.17
CA GLU A 115 23.47 -28.87 -9.51
C GLU A 115 22.67 -27.62 -9.10
N PHE A 116 22.62 -27.31 -7.80
CA PHE A 116 21.71 -26.29 -7.27
C PHE A 116 21.97 -24.90 -7.86
N GLU A 117 23.21 -24.46 -7.96
CA GLU A 117 23.53 -23.12 -8.46
C GLU A 117 23.12 -22.96 -9.93
N GLU A 118 23.56 -23.86 -10.81
CA GLU A 118 23.22 -23.84 -12.23
C GLU A 118 21.73 -24.08 -12.46
N GLY A 119 21.15 -25.06 -11.78
CA GLY A 119 19.75 -25.45 -11.94
C GLY A 119 18.78 -24.39 -11.41
N LEU A 120 19.09 -23.69 -10.32
CA LEU A 120 18.24 -22.60 -9.82
C LEU A 120 18.36 -21.35 -10.69
N GLN A 121 19.54 -21.04 -11.24
CA GLN A 121 19.69 -19.94 -12.20
C GLN A 121 18.94 -20.23 -13.52
N ASP A 122 18.98 -21.47 -14.00
CA ASP A 122 18.22 -21.91 -15.17
C ASP A 122 16.70 -21.87 -14.91
N ALA A 123 16.24 -22.36 -13.75
CA ALA A 123 14.84 -22.23 -13.32
C ALA A 123 14.40 -20.76 -13.21
N LEU A 124 15.27 -19.88 -12.70
CA LEU A 124 15.01 -18.45 -12.64
C LEU A 124 14.87 -17.85 -14.02
N LYS A 125 15.73 -18.22 -14.97
CA LYS A 125 15.64 -17.78 -16.36
C LYS A 125 14.28 -18.12 -16.98
N GLU A 126 13.77 -19.33 -16.76
CA GLU A 126 12.43 -19.72 -17.22
C GLU A 126 11.33 -18.87 -16.58
N ALA A 127 11.37 -18.68 -15.25
CA ALA A 127 10.38 -17.87 -14.54
C ALA A 127 10.37 -16.41 -15.02
N LEU A 128 11.53 -15.84 -15.35
CA LEU A 128 11.68 -14.45 -15.79
C LEU A 128 11.10 -14.16 -17.19
N ILE A 129 10.81 -15.18 -18.00
CA ILE A 129 10.20 -15.02 -19.34
C ILE A 129 8.82 -14.34 -19.23
N LYS A 130 8.05 -14.70 -18.20
CA LYS A 130 6.68 -14.19 -18.00
C LYS A 130 6.64 -12.79 -17.40
N ILE A 131 7.78 -12.24 -16.99
CA ILE A 131 7.84 -10.91 -16.37
C ILE A 131 7.99 -9.86 -17.47
N PRO A 132 7.05 -8.92 -17.61
CA PRO A 132 7.11 -7.90 -18.64
C PRO A 132 8.23 -6.89 -18.36
N VAL A 133 8.65 -6.19 -19.42
CA VAL A 133 9.52 -5.02 -19.31
C VAL A 133 8.75 -3.89 -18.60
N SER A 134 9.42 -3.15 -17.72
CA SER A 134 8.85 -1.97 -17.08
C SER A 134 8.47 -0.94 -18.14
N ASN A 135 7.21 -0.53 -18.10
CA ASN A 135 6.66 0.57 -18.88
C ASN A 135 5.74 1.38 -17.94
N PRO A 136 6.34 2.17 -17.03
CA PRO A 136 5.57 2.92 -16.06
C PRO A 136 4.70 3.91 -16.81
N ILE A 137 3.39 3.69 -16.76
CA ILE A 137 2.42 4.72 -17.09
C ILE A 137 2.63 5.77 -15.99
N ALA A 138 2.72 7.06 -16.34
CA ALA A 138 2.71 8.10 -15.33
C ALA A 138 1.44 7.90 -14.49
N LEU A 139 1.59 7.31 -13.30
CA LEU A 139 0.54 7.27 -12.29
C LEU A 139 0.36 8.72 -11.92
N LEU A 140 -0.58 9.36 -12.61
CA LEU A 140 -0.97 10.73 -12.35
C LEU A 140 -1.14 10.83 -10.83
N PRO A 141 -0.58 11.85 -10.15
CA PRO A 141 -1.16 12.21 -8.87
C PRO A 141 -2.66 12.37 -9.13
N ALA A 142 -3.52 11.76 -8.30
CA ALA A 142 -4.96 11.87 -8.46
C ALA A 142 -5.30 13.34 -8.74
N SER A 143 -5.75 13.61 -9.97
CA SER A 143 -5.83 14.97 -10.48
C SER A 143 -6.85 15.72 -9.64
N ASN A 144 -6.40 16.80 -9.00
CA ASN A 144 -7.27 17.87 -8.57
C ASN A 144 -7.98 18.42 -9.81
N ASN A 145 -9.27 18.14 -9.97
CA ASN A 145 -10.14 18.97 -10.79
C ASN A 145 -11.25 19.54 -9.90
N SER A 146 -10.96 20.74 -9.40
CA SER A 146 -11.98 21.70 -8.98
C SER A 146 -12.86 22.01 -10.20
N THR A 147 -14.15 21.73 -10.08
CA THR A 147 -15.18 22.54 -10.74
C THR A 147 -16.19 22.94 -9.68
N GLN A 148 -16.14 24.23 -9.34
CA GLN A 148 -17.17 24.93 -8.59
C GLN A 148 -18.45 24.98 -9.44
N HIS A 149 -19.58 24.56 -8.88
CA HIS A 149 -20.87 25.20 -9.17
C HIS A 149 -21.85 25.02 -8.00
N THR A 150 -22.07 26.15 -7.33
CA THR A 150 -23.24 26.67 -6.60
C THR A 150 -24.40 25.72 -6.21
N SER A 151 -24.77 25.82 -4.92
CA SER A 151 -25.92 25.27 -4.18
C SER A 151 -27.30 25.45 -4.87
N PRO A 152 -28.37 24.70 -4.48
CA PRO A 152 -29.07 24.90 -3.19
C PRO A 152 -29.61 23.64 -2.47
N ASP A 153 -30.03 23.92 -1.22
CA ASP A 153 -30.60 23.15 -0.09
C ASP A 153 -31.68 22.03 -0.28
N SER A 154 -31.67 21.11 0.72
CA SER A 154 -32.77 20.34 1.39
C SER A 154 -33.56 19.28 0.58
N VAL A 155 -34.02 18.10 1.06
CA VAL A 155 -34.42 17.55 2.39
C VAL A 155 -34.34 15.99 2.41
N ALA A 156 -33.89 15.42 3.55
CA ALA A 156 -34.13 14.12 4.25
C ALA A 156 -34.51 12.77 3.55
N SER A 157 -33.74 11.71 3.87
CA SER A 157 -34.12 10.59 4.80
C SER A 157 -33.83 9.14 4.32
N ALA A 158 -33.03 8.45 5.14
CA ALA A 158 -32.97 6.99 5.41
C ALA A 158 -32.46 5.99 4.34
N ALA A 159 -31.22 5.52 4.49
CA ALA A 159 -30.87 4.14 4.90
C ALA A 159 -29.35 3.87 4.78
N SER A 160 -28.86 3.03 5.67
CA SER A 160 -27.46 2.74 6.02
C SER A 160 -26.58 2.18 4.88
N THR A 161 -25.43 2.82 4.64
CA THR A 161 -24.22 2.17 4.07
C THR A 161 -22.98 3.00 4.39
N THR A 162 -22.03 2.38 5.10
CA THR A 162 -20.75 2.98 5.53
C THR A 162 -19.92 3.42 4.33
N THR A 163 -19.97 4.72 4.11
CA THR A 163 -19.14 5.55 3.23
C THR A 163 -17.87 5.96 4.02
N PRO A 164 -16.70 6.24 3.41
CA PRO A 164 -15.60 6.86 4.14
C PRO A 164 -16.01 8.29 4.49
N GLU A 165 -16.46 8.50 5.72
CA GLU A 165 -17.00 9.75 6.23
C GLU A 165 -15.84 10.69 6.61
N ALA A 166 -15.60 11.69 5.76
CA ALA A 166 -14.81 12.85 6.15
C ALA A 166 -15.59 13.60 7.23
N SER A 167 -15.13 13.50 8.48
CA SER A 167 -15.73 14.18 9.63
C SER A 167 -14.84 15.35 10.06
N ASN A 168 -15.45 16.52 10.30
CA ASN A 168 -14.74 17.69 10.80
C ASN A 168 -14.60 17.58 12.32
N TYR A 169 -13.46 17.99 12.85
CA TYR A 169 -13.17 18.00 14.27
C TYR A 169 -12.61 19.35 14.69
N SER A 170 -12.95 19.79 15.91
CA SER A 170 -12.48 21.06 16.44
C SER A 170 -12.16 20.98 17.93
N ASN A 171 -11.14 21.72 18.35
CA ASN A 171 -10.85 21.95 19.77
C ASN A 171 -11.17 23.41 20.19
N GLY A 172 -11.96 24.13 19.39
CA GLY A 172 -12.30 25.54 19.58
C GLY A 172 -11.22 26.54 19.13
N LYS A 173 -9.98 26.09 18.94
CA LYS A 173 -8.86 26.90 18.42
C LYS A 173 -8.46 26.51 16.99
N LEU A 174 -8.59 25.22 16.69
CA LEU A 174 -8.19 24.59 15.43
C LEU A 174 -9.35 23.78 14.89
N ASP A 175 -9.60 23.94 13.60
CA ASP A 175 -10.53 23.13 12.83
C ASP A 175 -9.74 22.21 11.91
N LEU A 176 -10.00 20.92 12.05
CA LEU A 176 -9.26 19.85 11.39
C LEU A 176 -10.22 18.88 10.73
N GLN A 177 -9.87 18.41 9.54
CA GLN A 177 -10.58 17.36 8.83
C GLN A 177 -9.94 16.02 9.13
N LYS A 178 -10.74 15.05 9.59
CA LYS A 178 -10.32 13.66 9.63
C LYS A 178 -10.44 13.07 8.24
N ILE A 179 -9.31 12.64 7.70
CA ILE A 179 -9.23 12.00 6.39
C ILE A 179 -8.73 10.58 6.64
N GLN A 180 -9.58 9.58 6.36
CA GLN A 180 -9.18 8.18 6.43
C GLN A 180 -8.26 7.87 5.24
N ILE A 181 -7.05 7.39 5.52
CA ILE A 181 -6.07 7.03 4.48
C ILE A 181 -6.23 5.55 4.13
N ASP A 182 -6.33 4.69 5.14
CA ASP A 182 -6.60 3.25 5.03
C ASP A 182 -7.26 2.74 6.33
N PRO A 183 -7.73 1.48 6.45
CA PRO A 183 -8.42 1.00 7.65
C PRO A 183 -7.61 1.12 8.96
N SER A 184 -6.28 1.17 8.87
CA SER A 184 -5.34 1.27 9.97
C SER A 184 -4.73 2.67 10.13
N GLN A 185 -5.01 3.62 9.23
CA GLN A 185 -4.39 4.94 9.24
C GLN A 185 -5.36 6.05 8.84
N PHE A 186 -5.34 7.14 9.60
CA PHE A 186 -6.03 8.38 9.24
C PHE A 186 -5.16 9.60 9.57
N ILE A 187 -5.51 10.76 9.01
CA ILE A 187 -4.85 12.02 9.32
C ILE A 187 -5.86 13.04 9.82
N LEU A 188 -5.38 14.00 10.61
CA LEU A 188 -6.04 15.26 10.84
C LEU A 188 -5.34 16.34 10.01
N ALA A 189 -6.07 17.03 9.15
CA ALA A 189 -5.52 18.05 8.25
C ALA A 189 -6.21 19.40 8.47
N LYS A 190 -5.43 20.48 8.48
CA LYS A 190 -5.96 21.84 8.47
C LYS A 190 -6.26 22.26 7.03
N SER A 191 -7.42 22.87 6.79
CA SER A 191 -7.77 23.40 5.47
C SER A 191 -6.70 24.37 4.97
N GLY A 192 -6.23 24.19 3.73
CA GLY A 192 -5.19 25.01 3.11
C GLY A 192 -3.74 24.67 3.50
N SER A 193 -3.50 23.66 4.34
CA SER A 193 -2.15 23.18 4.68
C SER A 193 -1.78 21.94 3.86
N SER A 194 -0.59 21.96 3.23
CA SER A 194 -0.03 20.78 2.56
C SER A 194 0.58 19.76 3.53
N VAL A 195 0.71 20.12 4.80
CA VAL A 195 1.24 19.25 5.87
C VAL A 195 0.08 18.87 6.80
N PRO A 196 -0.15 17.57 7.06
CA PRO A 196 -1.16 17.14 8.03
C PRO A 196 -0.77 17.61 9.43
N PHE A 197 -1.76 18.01 10.23
CA PHE A 197 -1.56 18.38 11.63
C PHE A 197 -1.06 17.18 12.45
N ALA A 198 -1.65 16.01 12.22
CA ALA A 198 -1.27 14.77 12.87
C ALA A 198 -1.62 13.55 12.00
N VAL A 199 -0.79 12.52 12.06
CA VAL A 199 -0.97 11.24 11.36
C VAL A 199 -1.15 10.14 12.39
N PHE A 200 -2.28 9.45 12.34
CA PHE A 200 -2.68 8.41 13.29
C PHE A 200 -2.54 7.04 12.65
N LYS A 201 -1.71 6.18 13.24
CA LYS A 201 -1.54 4.78 12.82
C LYS A 201 -2.01 3.84 13.93
N ALA A 202 -2.89 2.90 13.58
CA ALA A 202 -3.47 1.95 14.52
C ALA A 202 -2.36 1.11 15.19
N THR A 203 -2.55 0.86 16.47
CA THR A 203 -1.71 -0.05 17.24
C THR A 203 -2.38 -1.42 17.38
N SER A 204 -1.73 -2.35 18.09
CA SER A 204 -2.37 -3.61 18.49
C SER A 204 -3.53 -3.42 19.47
N LYS A 205 -3.63 -2.26 20.13
CA LYS A 205 -4.74 -1.92 21.03
C LYS A 205 -5.81 -1.15 20.25
N ASN A 206 -7.04 -1.66 20.30
CA ASN A 206 -8.17 -1.03 19.62
C ASN A 206 -8.40 0.40 20.12
N SER A 207 -8.75 1.31 19.22
CA SER A 207 -8.95 2.74 19.48
C SER A 207 -7.75 3.50 20.04
N VAL A 208 -6.54 2.94 19.98
CA VAL A 208 -5.28 3.60 20.35
C VAL A 208 -4.33 3.64 19.15
N PHE A 209 -3.75 4.81 18.91
CA PHE A 209 -2.97 5.14 17.73
C PHE A 209 -1.59 5.68 18.12
N LEU A 210 -0.58 5.30 17.34
CA LEU A 210 0.67 6.04 17.27
C LEU A 210 0.43 7.29 16.42
N VAL A 211 0.68 8.45 17.01
CA VAL A 211 0.44 9.75 16.38
C VAL A 211 1.76 10.40 16.04
N LYS A 212 1.97 10.72 14.77
CA LYS A 212 3.08 11.56 14.34
C LYS A 212 2.57 12.97 14.08
N MET A 213 3.04 13.93 14.87
CA MET A 213 2.67 15.34 14.78
C MET A 213 3.38 16.02 13.60
N ALA A 214 2.89 17.20 13.19
CA ALA A 214 3.46 17.97 12.08
C ALA A 214 4.94 18.35 12.28
N ASP A 215 5.39 18.49 13.52
CA ASP A 215 6.78 18.77 13.90
C ASP A 215 7.70 17.52 13.81
N GLY A 216 7.13 16.35 13.51
CA GLY A 216 7.82 15.08 13.41
C GLY A 216 7.88 14.27 14.71
N ASN A 217 7.46 14.86 15.85
CA ASN A 217 7.43 14.17 17.13
C ASN A 217 6.34 13.09 17.15
N THR A 218 6.60 12.00 17.87
CA THR A 218 5.67 10.88 18.00
C THR A 218 5.06 10.85 19.40
N THR A 219 3.75 10.68 19.46
CA THR A 219 2.97 10.56 20.70
C THR A 219 1.83 9.54 20.54
N ILE A 220 0.93 9.48 21.50
CA ILE A 220 -0.25 8.61 21.51
C ILE A 220 -1.51 9.44 21.30
N GLY A 221 -2.45 8.86 20.57
CA GLY A 221 -3.80 9.37 20.46
C GLY A 221 -4.82 8.25 20.55
N TYR A 222 -6.05 8.57 20.91
CA TYR A 222 -7.12 7.59 21.10
C TYR A 222 -8.49 8.21 20.87
N PHE A 223 -9.49 7.35 20.68
CA PHE A 223 -10.88 7.77 20.67
C PHE A 223 -11.46 7.70 22.09
N GLU A 224 -12.07 8.79 22.56
CA GLU A 224 -12.76 8.86 23.85
C GLU A 224 -14.11 9.56 23.66
N ASN A 225 -15.22 8.85 23.89
CA ASN A 225 -16.59 9.37 23.74
C ASN A 225 -16.89 10.00 22.36
N GLY A 226 -16.34 9.44 21.28
CA GLY A 226 -16.50 9.96 19.92
C GLY A 226 -15.56 11.12 19.56
N ASN A 227 -14.74 11.59 20.51
CA ASN A 227 -13.72 12.61 20.29
C ASN A 227 -12.37 11.97 19.93
N ILE A 228 -11.53 12.71 19.22
CA ILE A 228 -10.12 12.37 19.03
C ILE A 228 -9.31 13.07 20.12
N VAL A 229 -8.58 12.30 20.90
CA VAL A 229 -7.69 12.81 21.94
C VAL A 229 -6.24 12.56 21.52
N ILE A 230 -5.38 13.57 21.67
CA ILE A 230 -3.93 13.46 21.49
C ILE A 230 -3.25 13.85 22.79
N ASP A 231 -2.35 13.00 23.28
CA ASP A 231 -1.50 13.34 24.42
C ASP A 231 -0.30 14.15 23.93
N ILE A 232 -0.22 15.44 24.27
CA ILE A 232 0.86 16.33 23.83
C ILE A 232 1.95 16.39 24.92
N PRO A 233 3.19 15.98 24.63
CA PRO A 233 4.29 16.06 25.60
C PRO A 233 4.61 17.52 25.95
N GLN A 234 4.81 17.78 27.24
CA GLN A 234 5.18 19.07 27.80
C GLN A 234 6.67 19.11 28.14
N THR A 235 7.24 20.31 28.28
CA THR A 235 8.67 20.51 28.58
C THR A 235 9.08 19.99 29.95
N ASP A 236 8.13 19.76 30.85
CA ASP A 236 8.33 19.21 32.19
C ASP A 236 8.23 17.67 32.25
N GLY A 237 8.10 17.01 31.08
CA GLY A 237 7.97 15.56 30.97
C GLY A 237 6.56 15.01 31.24
N ARG A 238 5.57 15.87 31.49
CA ARG A 238 4.16 15.48 31.59
C ARG A 238 3.48 15.50 30.22
N TYR A 239 2.28 14.95 30.15
CA TYR A 239 1.43 14.98 28.96
C TYR A 239 0.17 15.80 29.22
N SER A 240 -0.23 16.63 28.27
CA SER A 240 -1.50 17.35 28.28
C SER A 240 -2.42 16.77 27.22
N LYS A 241 -3.71 16.64 27.52
CA LYS A 241 -4.71 16.17 26.56
C LYS A 241 -5.17 17.30 25.66
N GLU A 242 -5.09 17.11 24.34
CA GLU A 242 -5.86 17.90 23.38
C GLU A 242 -7.04 17.08 22.87
N VAL A 243 -8.25 17.61 23.05
CA VAL A 243 -9.50 16.95 22.67
C VAL A 243 -10.09 17.67 21.47
N PHE A 244 -10.29 16.93 20.39
CA PHE A 244 -10.96 17.38 19.19
C PHE A 244 -12.33 16.71 19.10
N THR A 245 -13.38 17.52 19.16
CA THR A 245 -14.77 17.09 19.13
C THR A 245 -15.28 17.13 17.71
N ALA A 246 -16.02 16.10 17.29
CA ALA A 246 -16.67 16.09 15.98
C ALA A 246 -17.64 17.29 15.87
N LYS A 247 -17.59 18.00 14.74
CA LYS A 247 -18.49 19.10 14.39
C LYS A 247 -19.58 18.63 13.45
#